data_AF-A0A920JUS6-F1
#
_entry.id   AF-A0A920JUS6-F1
#
_cell.length_a   1.000
_cell.length_b   1.000
_cell.length_c   1.000
_cell.angle_alpha   90.00
_cell.angle_beta   90.00
_cell.angle_gamma   90.00
#
_symmetry.space_group_name_H-M   'P 1'
#
loop_
_entity.id
_entity.type
_entity.pdbx_description
1 polymer ?
#
loop_
_entity_poly.entity_id
_entity_poly.type
_entity_poly.pdbx_seq_one_letter_code
_entity_poly.pdbx_strand_id
1 'polypeptide(L)'
;MLEEDSYASSNRWPLSFRLSRRKDWGLHNYGLTNLIDNLEQYAYYGFGAVFSAGSDSLPLMNTLESQRKSGEFIGPRVLFAAGMAPPNQGPNDQFLTHALSVESRFGETILYGLESPTQAREQVKLVFEKGFKFIKIWVDDRGGSRAKLSPELYTAVIDEARKLGIKVFVHQQLHQNAALLAPGTHGFLHGRIGSDLHQDIAKEIRAAGAFVVPNWGFGDLKGRKQ
;
A
#
# COMPACT_ATOMS: atom_id res chain seq x y z
N MET A 1 -0.19 2.50 56.28
CA MET A 1 0.30 1.32 55.53
C MET A 1 -0.64 1.20 54.34
N LEU A 2 -0.24 1.77 53.21
CA LEU A 2 -1.10 1.98 52.03
C LEU A 2 -0.99 0.76 51.11
N GLU A 3 -2.14 0.35 50.58
CA GLU A 3 -2.37 -0.80 49.69
C GLU A 3 -1.50 -0.73 48.42
N GLU A 4 -0.78 -1.81 48.13
CA GLU A 4 0.13 -1.94 46.98
C GLU A 4 -0.39 -2.92 45.90
N ASP A 5 -1.66 -3.33 45.94
CA ASP A 5 -2.15 -4.52 45.18
C ASP A 5 -3.09 -4.25 44.00
N SER A 6 -3.23 -3.02 43.48
CA SER A 6 -4.20 -2.74 42.40
C SER A 6 -3.64 -2.47 41.00
N TYR A 7 -2.32 -2.45 40.79
CA TYR A 7 -1.73 -2.09 39.48
C TYR A 7 -1.23 -3.27 38.61
N ALA A 8 -1.24 -4.50 39.13
CA ALA A 8 -0.66 -5.65 38.42
C ALA A 8 -1.63 -6.39 37.46
N SER A 9 -2.91 -6.02 37.41
CA SER A 9 -3.93 -6.70 36.59
C SER A 9 -4.28 -6.01 35.26
N SER A 10 -3.64 -4.87 34.92
CA SER A 10 -4.03 -4.04 33.77
C SER A 10 -3.17 -4.20 32.51
N ASN A 11 -2.14 -5.05 32.50
CA ASN A 11 -1.39 -5.33 31.29
C ASN A 11 -2.18 -6.27 30.37
N ARG A 12 -2.97 -5.70 29.45
CA ARG A 12 -3.66 -6.43 28.37
C ARG A 12 -2.71 -7.15 27.41
N TRP A 13 -1.40 -6.93 27.51
CA TRP A 13 -0.40 -7.53 26.64
C TRP A 13 0.29 -8.70 27.35
N PRO A 14 -0.09 -9.96 27.07
CA PRO A 14 0.58 -11.13 27.64
C PRO A 14 2.05 -11.20 27.20
N LEU A 15 2.90 -11.81 28.04
CA LEU A 15 4.34 -12.04 27.82
C LEU A 15 4.68 -12.76 26.49
N SER A 16 3.70 -13.36 25.82
CA SER A 16 3.80 -13.99 24.50
C SER A 16 3.93 -13.02 23.33
N PHE A 17 3.81 -11.71 23.54
CA PHE A 17 3.95 -10.66 22.50
C PHE A 17 5.37 -10.51 21.90
N ARG A 18 6.34 -11.28 22.41
CA ARG A 18 7.74 -11.19 21.98
C ARG A 18 7.98 -12.11 20.78
N LEU A 19 8.11 -11.49 19.62
CA LEU A 19 8.57 -12.04 18.33
C LEU A 19 7.53 -12.86 17.57
N SER A 20 7.28 -12.42 16.33
CA SER A 20 6.51 -13.16 15.34
C SER A 20 7.07 -14.58 15.22
N ARG A 21 6.25 -15.60 15.47
CA ARG A 21 6.62 -17.01 15.28
C ARG A 21 6.62 -17.45 13.81
N ARG A 22 6.35 -16.52 12.89
CA ARG A 22 6.29 -16.81 11.45
C ARG A 22 7.69 -17.11 10.93
N LYS A 23 7.81 -18.24 10.22
CA LYS A 23 9.07 -18.71 9.62
C LYS A 23 9.22 -18.33 8.16
N ASP A 24 8.14 -17.89 7.52
CA ASP A 24 8.07 -17.54 6.12
C ASP A 24 7.01 -16.47 5.83
N TRP A 25 6.91 -16.08 4.57
CA TRP A 25 5.92 -15.17 4.04
C TRP A 25 5.26 -15.81 2.80
N GLY A 26 4.00 -15.45 2.53
CA GLY A 26 3.26 -16.00 1.39
C GLY A 26 1.76 -16.00 1.60
N LEU A 27 1.02 -16.41 0.58
CA LEU A 27 -0.45 -16.48 0.57
C LEU A 27 -1.01 -17.34 1.71
N HIS A 28 -0.34 -18.43 2.07
CA HIS A 28 -0.78 -19.33 3.16
C HIS A 28 -0.84 -18.62 4.52
N ASN A 29 -0.09 -17.54 4.69
CA ASN A 29 -0.12 -16.69 5.87
C ASN A 29 -1.11 -15.51 5.72
N TYR A 30 -1.79 -15.36 4.58
CA TYR A 30 -2.77 -14.29 4.37
C TYR A 30 -4.16 -14.69 4.89
N GLY A 31 -4.60 -14.01 5.96
CA GLY A 31 -5.91 -14.25 6.57
C GLY A 31 -6.11 -13.43 7.84
N LEU A 32 -7.35 -13.42 8.32
CA LEU A 32 -7.80 -12.55 9.41
C LEU A 32 -6.96 -12.71 10.69
N THR A 33 -6.78 -13.93 11.17
CA THR A 33 -6.00 -14.24 12.39
C THR A 33 -4.57 -13.71 12.30
N ASN A 34 -3.93 -13.89 11.15
CA ASN A 34 -2.56 -13.44 10.94
C ASN A 34 -2.46 -11.92 10.84
N LEU A 35 -3.44 -11.27 10.21
CA LEU A 35 -3.52 -9.81 10.14
C LEU A 35 -3.70 -9.21 11.54
N ILE A 36 -4.63 -9.75 12.35
CA ILE A 36 -4.85 -9.31 13.74
C ILE A 36 -3.55 -9.40 14.54
N ASP A 37 -2.89 -10.55 14.52
CA ASP A 37 -1.62 -10.75 15.24
C ASP A 37 -0.53 -9.73 14.82
N ASN A 38 -0.41 -9.40 13.52
CA ASN A 38 0.50 -8.34 13.08
C ASN A 38 0.08 -6.95 13.59
N LEU A 39 -1.23 -6.64 13.55
CA LEU A 39 -1.74 -5.34 13.98
C LEU A 39 -1.56 -5.13 15.49
N GLU A 40 -1.83 -6.15 16.29
CA GLU A 40 -1.58 -6.10 17.73
C GLU A 40 -0.10 -5.89 18.02
N GLN A 41 0.78 -6.57 17.28
CA GLN A 41 2.23 -6.35 17.39
C GLN A 41 2.62 -4.91 17.01
N TYR A 42 2.03 -4.35 15.97
CA TYR A 42 2.23 -2.94 15.62
C TYR A 42 1.70 -1.99 16.71
N ALA A 43 0.54 -2.28 17.31
CA ALA A 43 0.04 -1.48 18.44
C ALA A 43 1.00 -1.52 19.63
N TYR A 44 1.58 -2.69 19.93
CA TYR A 44 2.60 -2.83 20.97
C TYR A 44 3.82 -1.93 20.74
N TYR A 45 4.26 -1.79 19.48
CA TYR A 45 5.34 -0.87 19.09
C TYR A 45 4.89 0.60 18.94
N GLY A 46 3.65 0.93 19.29
CA GLY A 46 3.13 2.30 19.30
C GLY A 46 2.61 2.82 17.96
N PHE A 47 2.39 1.96 16.97
CA PHE A 47 1.77 2.38 15.71
C PHE A 47 0.27 2.67 15.94
N GLY A 48 -0.17 3.87 15.58
CA GLY A 48 -1.59 4.26 15.61
C GLY A 48 -2.34 4.01 14.31
N ALA A 49 -1.63 3.87 13.19
CA ALA A 49 -2.18 3.55 11.88
C ALA A 49 -1.18 2.76 11.03
N VAL A 50 -1.69 1.93 10.13
CA VAL A 50 -0.92 1.25 9.09
C VAL A 50 -1.58 1.44 7.73
N PHE A 51 -0.78 1.39 6.66
CA PHE A 51 -1.26 1.51 5.30
C PHE A 51 -0.88 0.27 4.48
N SER A 52 -1.87 -0.42 3.91
CA SER A 52 -1.64 -1.52 2.99
C SER A 52 -1.80 -1.11 1.53
N ALA A 53 -0.84 -1.51 0.72
CA ALA A 53 -0.51 -0.86 -0.53
C ALA A 53 -1.00 -1.65 -1.75
N GLY A 54 -2.32 -1.77 -1.90
CA GLY A 54 -2.96 -2.12 -3.18
C GLY A 54 -3.18 -3.61 -3.45
N SER A 55 -3.21 -4.46 -2.43
CA SER A 55 -3.16 -5.93 -2.61
C SER A 55 -4.07 -6.73 -1.69
N ASP A 56 -4.96 -6.06 -0.97
CA ASP A 56 -5.82 -6.71 0.01
C ASP A 56 -7.23 -6.94 -0.49
N SER A 57 -7.82 -8.01 0.03
CA SER A 57 -9.23 -8.34 -0.11
C SER A 57 -10.11 -7.30 0.61
N LEU A 58 -11.05 -6.66 -0.10
CA LEU A 58 -11.92 -5.64 0.49
C LEU A 58 -12.83 -6.22 1.60
N PRO A 59 -13.53 -7.37 1.42
CA PRO A 59 -14.28 -8.03 2.48
C PRO A 59 -13.43 -8.37 3.71
N LEU A 60 -12.19 -8.85 3.51
CA LEU A 60 -11.30 -9.16 4.61
C LEU A 60 -10.92 -7.90 5.39
N MET A 61 -10.55 -6.82 4.70
CA MET A 61 -10.22 -5.54 5.34
C MET A 61 -11.42 -4.92 6.06
N ASN A 62 -12.63 -5.04 5.49
CA ASN A 62 -13.86 -4.57 6.14
C ASN A 62 -14.15 -5.38 7.41
N THR A 63 -13.99 -6.69 7.36
CA THR A 63 -14.13 -7.57 8.55
C THR A 63 -13.12 -7.18 9.62
N LEU A 64 -11.85 -7.01 9.25
CA LEU A 64 -10.77 -6.62 10.16
C LEU A 64 -11.04 -5.27 10.84
N GLU A 65 -11.42 -4.23 10.07
CA GLU A 65 -11.76 -2.93 10.64
C GLU A 65 -13.05 -2.96 11.48
N SER A 66 -14.02 -3.79 11.13
CA SER A 66 -15.23 -3.99 11.95
C SER A 66 -14.87 -4.56 13.32
N GLN A 67 -14.07 -5.62 13.38
CA GLN A 67 -13.62 -6.24 14.63
C GLN A 67 -12.74 -5.30 15.46
N ARG A 68 -11.89 -4.50 14.80
CA ARG A 68 -11.09 -3.47 15.49
C ARG A 68 -11.98 -2.41 16.15
N LYS A 69 -13.05 -1.98 15.46
CA LYS A 69 -13.99 -0.96 15.97
C LYS A 69 -14.91 -1.50 17.07
N SER A 70 -15.26 -2.78 17.06
CA SER A 70 -16.04 -3.43 18.13
C SER A 70 -15.18 -3.70 19.38
N GLY A 71 -13.86 -3.61 19.27
CA GLY A 71 -12.94 -3.83 20.39
C GLY A 71 -12.57 -5.31 20.59
N GLU A 72 -12.80 -6.16 19.60
CA GLU A 72 -12.40 -7.58 19.64
C GLU A 72 -10.88 -7.77 19.73
N PHE A 73 -10.11 -6.82 19.21
CA PHE A 73 -8.66 -6.74 19.37
C PHE A 73 -8.19 -5.28 19.42
N ILE A 74 -6.96 -5.06 19.89
CA ILE A 74 -6.34 -3.74 19.93
C ILE A 74 -5.29 -3.64 18.81
N GLY A 75 -5.54 -2.80 17.81
CA GLY A 75 -4.62 -2.60 16.70
C GLY A 75 -4.65 -1.17 16.17
N PRO A 76 -3.62 -0.75 15.40
CA PRO A 76 -3.67 0.48 14.63
C PRO A 76 -4.85 0.48 13.67
N ARG A 77 -5.34 1.68 13.34
CA ARG A 77 -6.28 1.84 12.23
C ARG A 77 -5.65 1.37 10.93
N VAL A 78 -6.35 0.53 10.19
CA VAL A 78 -5.91 0.11 8.86
C VAL A 78 -6.46 1.05 7.79
N LEU A 79 -5.53 1.57 6.99
CA LEU A 79 -5.79 2.24 5.73
C LEU A 79 -5.35 1.31 4.61
N PHE A 80 -6.06 1.26 3.50
CA PHE A 80 -5.68 0.40 2.39
C PHE A 80 -6.12 1.00 1.06
N ALA A 81 -5.36 0.72 0.00
CA ALA A 81 -5.64 1.17 -1.35
C ALA A 81 -6.17 0.06 -2.25
N ALA A 82 -6.90 0.45 -3.28
CA ALA A 82 -7.09 -0.38 -4.47
C ALA A 82 -5.81 -0.34 -5.32
N GLY A 83 -5.37 -1.49 -5.84
CA GLY A 83 -4.22 -1.57 -6.73
C GLY A 83 -4.62 -1.45 -8.19
N MET A 84 -3.92 -0.63 -8.98
CA MET A 84 -4.17 -0.50 -10.42
C MET A 84 -2.87 -0.53 -11.23
N ALA A 85 -2.89 -1.29 -12.32
CA ALA A 85 -1.76 -1.46 -13.23
C ALA A 85 -2.28 -1.86 -14.62
N PRO A 86 -1.44 -1.93 -15.66
CA PRO A 86 -1.87 -2.59 -16.90
C PRO A 86 -2.32 -4.05 -16.60
N PRO A 87 -3.18 -4.65 -17.44
CA PRO A 87 -3.71 -5.99 -17.19
C PRO A 87 -2.60 -7.02 -16.96
N ASN A 88 -2.74 -7.83 -15.91
CA ASN A 88 -1.75 -8.84 -15.50
C ASN A 88 -0.34 -8.27 -15.20
N GLN A 89 -0.25 -7.00 -14.78
CA GLN A 89 1.00 -6.31 -14.44
C GLN A 89 0.92 -5.73 -13.01
N GLY A 90 1.91 -4.90 -12.65
CA GLY A 90 1.96 -4.15 -11.40
C GLY A 90 3.06 -4.63 -10.46
N PRO A 91 2.75 -5.44 -9.44
CA PRO A 91 3.77 -5.96 -8.52
C PRO A 91 4.71 -6.98 -9.21
N ASN A 92 5.78 -7.40 -8.50
CA ASN A 92 6.68 -8.46 -9.01
C ASN A 92 5.94 -9.80 -9.21
N ASP A 93 6.57 -10.77 -9.89
CA ASP A 93 5.90 -12.03 -10.27
C ASP A 93 5.32 -12.78 -9.10
N GLN A 94 6.11 -12.93 -8.05
CA GLN A 94 5.68 -13.66 -6.86
C GLN A 94 4.46 -13.00 -6.21
N PHE A 95 4.48 -11.67 -6.07
CA PHE A 95 3.38 -10.95 -5.44
C PHE A 95 2.17 -10.80 -6.35
N LEU A 96 2.36 -10.74 -7.68
CA LEU A 96 1.27 -10.83 -8.65
C LEU A 96 0.56 -12.18 -8.51
N THR A 97 1.30 -13.29 -8.47
CA THR A 97 0.75 -14.63 -8.23
C THR A 97 -0.03 -14.69 -6.92
N HIS A 98 0.51 -14.10 -5.84
CA HIS A 98 -0.21 -14.04 -4.58
C HIS A 98 -1.50 -13.21 -4.68
N ALA A 99 -1.46 -12.02 -5.28
CA ALA A 99 -2.65 -11.18 -5.46
C ALA A 99 -3.74 -11.91 -6.26
N LEU A 100 -3.40 -12.51 -7.40
CA LEU A 100 -4.33 -13.30 -8.21
C LEU A 100 -4.89 -14.51 -7.44
N SER A 101 -4.08 -15.12 -6.57
CA SER A 101 -4.56 -16.22 -5.72
C SER A 101 -5.51 -15.73 -4.62
N VAL A 102 -5.30 -14.52 -4.08
CA VAL A 102 -6.28 -13.89 -3.18
C VAL A 102 -7.57 -13.58 -3.95
N GLU A 103 -7.50 -13.05 -5.17
CA GLU A 103 -8.68 -12.82 -6.02
C GLU A 103 -9.49 -14.10 -6.21
N SER A 104 -8.81 -15.21 -6.57
CA SER A 104 -9.46 -16.52 -6.71
C SER A 104 -10.05 -17.04 -5.39
N ARG A 105 -9.39 -16.81 -4.25
CA ARG A 105 -9.85 -17.29 -2.95
C ARG A 105 -11.09 -16.54 -2.45
N PHE A 106 -11.17 -15.25 -2.71
CA PHE A 106 -12.24 -14.38 -2.22
C PHE A 106 -13.29 -14.03 -3.28
N GLY A 107 -13.08 -14.42 -4.54
CA GLY A 107 -14.00 -14.16 -5.65
C GLY A 107 -14.12 -12.68 -5.99
N GLU A 108 -13.03 -11.91 -5.85
CA GLU A 108 -13.05 -10.45 -6.03
C GLU A 108 -11.85 -9.94 -6.83
N THR A 109 -11.98 -8.75 -7.39
CA THR A 109 -10.85 -8.03 -8.01
C THR A 109 -10.08 -7.23 -6.96
N ILE A 110 -8.77 -7.48 -6.91
CA ILE A 110 -7.79 -6.79 -6.06
C ILE A 110 -6.89 -5.90 -6.91
N LEU A 111 -6.48 -6.38 -8.09
CA LEU A 111 -5.69 -5.63 -9.06
C LEU A 111 -6.55 -5.25 -10.26
N TYR A 112 -6.92 -3.98 -10.32
CA TYR A 112 -7.76 -3.44 -11.39
C TYR A 112 -6.90 -3.11 -12.61
N GLY A 113 -7.16 -3.80 -13.72
CA GLY A 113 -6.46 -3.62 -14.99
C GLY A 113 -6.81 -2.29 -15.69
N LEU A 114 -5.81 -1.68 -16.32
CA LEU A 114 -5.91 -0.40 -17.05
C LEU A 114 -5.49 -0.57 -18.51
N GLU A 115 -6.45 -0.61 -19.44
CA GLU A 115 -6.21 -0.81 -20.88
C GLU A 115 -6.35 0.48 -21.70
N SER A 116 -7.27 1.36 -21.30
CA SER A 116 -7.52 2.63 -21.98
C SER A 116 -7.85 3.74 -20.98
N PRO A 117 -7.66 5.03 -21.34
CA PRO A 117 -8.04 6.14 -20.47
C PRO A 117 -9.52 6.13 -20.07
N THR A 118 -10.43 5.72 -20.96
CA THR A 118 -11.86 5.62 -20.65
C THR A 118 -12.11 4.55 -19.60
N GLN A 119 -11.61 3.34 -19.82
CA GLN A 119 -11.72 2.23 -18.87
C GLN A 119 -11.03 2.59 -17.54
N ALA A 120 -9.90 3.27 -17.56
CA ALA A 120 -9.20 3.70 -16.34
C ALA A 120 -10.09 4.60 -15.44
N ARG A 121 -10.86 5.52 -16.04
CA ARG A 121 -11.83 6.34 -15.29
C ARG A 121 -12.97 5.51 -14.73
N GLU A 122 -13.47 4.53 -15.49
CA GLU A 122 -14.50 3.59 -15.03
C GLU A 122 -14.02 2.76 -13.84
N GLN A 123 -12.78 2.25 -13.88
CA GLN A 123 -12.18 1.54 -12.75
C GLN A 123 -12.05 2.42 -11.51
N VAL A 124 -11.74 3.71 -11.67
CA VAL A 124 -11.71 4.67 -10.56
C VAL A 124 -13.10 4.87 -9.94
N LYS A 125 -14.15 5.00 -10.77
CA LYS A 125 -15.53 5.09 -10.29
C LYS A 125 -15.97 3.83 -9.55
N LEU A 126 -15.61 2.65 -10.08
CA LEU A 126 -15.90 1.37 -9.44
C LEU A 126 -15.28 1.27 -8.04
N VAL A 127 -13.99 1.62 -7.89
CA VAL A 127 -13.35 1.58 -6.56
C VAL A 127 -13.90 2.66 -5.62
N PHE A 128 -14.32 3.81 -6.15
CA PHE A 128 -15.02 4.83 -5.37
C PHE A 128 -16.35 4.31 -4.80
N GLU A 129 -17.17 3.66 -5.63
CA GLU A 129 -18.45 3.05 -5.25
C GLU A 129 -18.25 1.93 -4.21
N LYS A 130 -17.14 1.18 -4.31
CA LYS A 130 -16.73 0.20 -3.30
C LYS A 130 -16.22 0.83 -1.99
N GLY A 131 -16.09 2.16 -1.92
CA GLY A 131 -15.74 2.90 -0.71
C GLY A 131 -14.25 3.14 -0.50
N PHE A 132 -13.38 2.79 -1.46
CA PHE A 132 -11.95 3.05 -1.35
C PHE A 132 -11.66 4.54 -1.24
N LYS A 133 -10.65 4.89 -0.41
CA LYS A 133 -10.16 6.27 -0.22
C LYS A 133 -8.79 6.51 -0.81
N PHE A 134 -8.13 5.42 -1.22
CA PHE A 134 -6.78 5.44 -1.74
C PHE A 134 -6.68 4.52 -2.95
N ILE A 135 -5.90 4.93 -3.94
CA ILE A 135 -5.50 4.12 -5.09
C ILE A 135 -3.98 4.06 -5.09
N LYS A 136 -3.43 2.89 -5.42
CA LYS A 136 -2.03 2.71 -5.73
C LYS A 136 -1.87 2.36 -7.20
N ILE A 137 -0.99 3.08 -7.89
CA ILE A 137 -0.61 2.76 -9.27
C ILE A 137 0.86 2.31 -9.36
N TRP A 138 1.15 1.37 -10.27
CA TRP A 138 2.51 0.98 -10.62
C TRP A 138 2.89 1.58 -11.97
N VAL A 139 3.92 2.44 -11.98
CA VAL A 139 4.31 3.24 -13.16
C VAL A 139 5.68 2.91 -13.73
N ASP A 140 6.48 2.12 -13.03
CA ASP A 140 7.75 1.62 -13.56
C ASP A 140 7.60 0.25 -14.22
N ASP A 141 8.55 -0.08 -15.09
CA ASP A 141 8.63 -1.34 -15.83
C ASP A 141 9.45 -2.41 -15.09
N ARG A 142 9.81 -2.14 -13.83
CA ARG A 142 10.71 -2.96 -13.00
C ARG A 142 11.96 -3.44 -13.75
N GLY A 143 12.60 -2.53 -14.47
CA GLY A 143 13.82 -2.83 -15.22
C GLY A 143 13.59 -3.62 -16.51
N GLY A 144 12.35 -3.65 -17.02
CA GLY A 144 11.94 -4.31 -18.26
C GLY A 144 11.14 -5.60 -18.05
N SER A 145 10.86 -5.98 -16.80
CA SER A 145 10.09 -7.20 -16.47
C SER A 145 8.57 -6.97 -16.40
N ARG A 146 8.13 -5.72 -16.52
CA ARG A 146 6.71 -5.31 -16.49
C ARG A 146 6.39 -4.31 -17.58
N ALA A 147 5.13 -4.30 -18.02
CA ALA A 147 4.64 -3.24 -18.88
C ALA A 147 4.50 -1.93 -18.08
N LYS A 148 5.06 -0.84 -18.60
CA LYS A 148 4.97 0.49 -18.01
C LYS A 148 3.53 1.00 -18.11
N LEU A 149 2.99 1.57 -17.04
CA LEU A 149 1.72 2.31 -17.12
C LEU A 149 1.95 3.61 -17.90
N SER A 150 1.21 3.80 -18.98
CA SER A 150 1.42 4.95 -19.87
C SER A 150 1.00 6.27 -19.21
N PRO A 151 1.55 7.41 -19.67
CA PRO A 151 1.13 8.74 -19.22
C PRO A 151 -0.36 9.02 -19.32
N GLU A 152 -0.99 8.58 -20.40
CA GLU A 152 -2.41 8.76 -20.64
C GLU A 152 -3.24 8.01 -19.60
N LEU A 153 -2.81 6.79 -19.23
CA LEU A 153 -3.49 5.96 -18.25
C LEU A 153 -3.35 6.51 -16.82
N TYR A 154 -2.13 6.81 -16.36
CA TYR A 154 -1.98 7.35 -15.01
C TYR A 154 -2.65 8.72 -14.87
N THR A 155 -2.64 9.55 -15.92
CA THR A 155 -3.30 10.87 -15.91
C THR A 155 -4.82 10.69 -15.80
N ALA A 156 -5.38 9.74 -16.56
CA ALA A 156 -6.80 9.44 -16.47
C ALA A 156 -7.23 8.97 -15.08
N VAL A 157 -6.42 8.11 -14.44
CA VAL A 157 -6.66 7.66 -13.06
C VAL A 157 -6.61 8.83 -12.08
N ILE A 158 -5.56 9.64 -12.13
CA ILE A 158 -5.35 10.70 -11.14
C ILE A 158 -6.40 11.80 -11.29
N ASP A 159 -6.76 12.19 -12.52
CA ASP A 159 -7.78 13.22 -12.74
C ASP A 159 -9.16 12.78 -12.25
N GLU A 160 -9.54 11.52 -12.50
CA GLU A 160 -10.83 11.01 -12.03
C GLU A 160 -10.83 10.83 -10.52
N ALA A 161 -9.74 10.31 -9.95
CA ALA A 161 -9.59 10.17 -8.51
C ALA A 161 -9.69 11.52 -7.80
N ARG A 162 -9.10 12.58 -8.37
CA ARG A 162 -9.20 13.94 -7.85
C ARG A 162 -10.64 14.43 -7.79
N LYS A 163 -11.45 14.21 -8.84
CA LYS A 163 -12.88 14.59 -8.85
C LYS A 163 -13.68 13.88 -7.76
N LEU A 164 -13.30 12.63 -7.45
CA LEU A 164 -13.97 11.79 -6.46
C LEU A 164 -13.36 11.90 -5.05
N GLY A 165 -12.34 12.74 -4.86
CA GLY A 165 -11.66 12.92 -3.57
C GLY A 165 -10.83 11.70 -3.12
N ILE A 166 -10.42 10.83 -4.05
CA ILE A 166 -9.53 9.69 -3.79
C ILE A 166 -8.07 10.13 -3.93
N LYS A 167 -7.24 9.75 -2.95
CA LYS A 167 -5.79 9.99 -3.01
C LYS A 167 -5.09 8.90 -3.81
N VAL A 168 -4.17 9.30 -4.69
CA VAL A 168 -3.39 8.37 -5.52
C VAL A 168 -1.94 8.34 -5.06
N PHE A 169 -1.44 7.14 -4.77
CA PHE A 169 -0.04 6.89 -4.42
C PHE A 169 0.65 6.07 -5.50
N VAL A 170 1.94 6.27 -5.67
CA VAL A 170 2.68 5.70 -6.79
C VAL A 170 3.79 4.77 -6.31
N HIS A 171 3.87 3.60 -6.93
CA HIS A 171 5.07 2.78 -6.92
C HIS A 171 6.04 3.32 -7.97
N GLN A 172 7.08 4.03 -7.53
CA GLN A 172 8.15 4.53 -8.37
C GLN A 172 9.50 4.12 -7.77
N GLN A 173 10.26 3.30 -8.49
CA GLN A 173 11.63 2.92 -8.10
C GLN A 173 12.72 3.68 -8.88
N LEU A 174 12.39 4.32 -9.99
CA LEU A 174 13.35 5.03 -10.85
C LEU A 174 13.14 6.55 -10.84
N HIS A 175 14.23 7.31 -10.97
CA HIS A 175 14.26 8.77 -10.88
C HIS A 175 13.49 9.51 -11.98
N GLN A 176 13.25 8.89 -13.14
CA GLN A 176 12.89 9.59 -14.38
C GLN A 176 11.47 10.16 -14.48
N ASN A 177 10.69 10.24 -13.41
CA ASN A 177 9.28 10.60 -13.52
C ASN A 177 8.88 11.79 -12.62
N ALA A 178 9.65 12.89 -12.62
CA ALA A 178 9.15 14.19 -12.12
C ALA A 178 7.81 14.59 -12.79
N ALA A 179 7.56 14.09 -14.01
CA ALA A 179 6.30 14.18 -14.73
C ALA A 179 5.07 13.60 -13.98
N LEU A 180 5.24 12.81 -12.92
CA LEU A 180 4.13 12.29 -12.09
C LEU A 180 3.66 13.29 -11.03
N LEU A 181 4.46 14.31 -10.74
CA LEU A 181 4.03 15.40 -9.85
C LEU A 181 3.02 16.31 -10.53
N ALA A 182 3.17 16.55 -11.84
CA ALA A 182 2.29 17.39 -12.64
C ALA A 182 0.80 16.96 -12.61
N PRO A 183 0.44 15.67 -12.73
CA PRO A 183 -0.93 15.22 -12.57
C PRO A 183 -1.40 15.18 -11.10
N GLY A 184 -0.61 15.57 -10.08
CA GLY A 184 -1.09 15.71 -8.71
C GLY A 184 -1.18 14.39 -7.92
N THR A 185 -0.19 13.51 -8.08
CA THR A 185 -0.02 12.34 -7.20
C THR A 185 0.22 12.79 -5.75
N HIS A 186 -0.31 12.03 -4.78
CA HIS A 186 -0.25 12.41 -3.36
C HIS A 186 0.95 11.82 -2.62
N GLY A 187 1.67 10.87 -3.22
CA GLY A 187 2.91 10.37 -2.64
C GLY A 187 3.53 9.18 -3.36
N PHE A 188 4.79 8.94 -3.03
CA PHE A 188 5.62 7.90 -3.63
C PHE A 188 5.99 6.87 -2.57
N LEU A 189 5.50 5.64 -2.74
CA LEU A 189 5.68 4.56 -1.75
C LEU A 189 7.07 3.93 -1.80
N HIS A 190 7.80 4.11 -2.91
CA HIS A 190 9.17 3.62 -3.02
C HIS A 190 10.16 4.66 -3.52
N GLY A 191 9.89 5.93 -3.22
CA GLY A 191 10.75 7.01 -3.67
C GLY A 191 12.18 6.82 -3.18
N ARG A 192 13.12 6.91 -4.12
CA ARG A 192 14.53 6.83 -3.82
C ARG A 192 15.00 8.16 -3.22
N ILE A 193 15.73 8.05 -2.11
CA ILE A 193 16.55 9.14 -1.59
C ILE A 193 17.99 8.80 -1.96
N GLY A 194 18.61 9.61 -2.80
CA GLY A 194 19.96 9.42 -3.31
C GLY A 194 20.46 10.70 -3.99
N SER A 195 21.59 10.61 -4.72
CA SER A 195 22.14 11.74 -5.50
C SER A 195 21.11 12.39 -6.42
N ASP A 196 20.15 11.61 -6.87
CA ASP A 196 19.14 12.03 -7.83
C ASP A 196 18.02 12.86 -7.18
N LEU A 197 17.85 12.83 -5.85
CA LEU A 197 16.93 13.72 -5.13
C LEU A 197 17.62 15.07 -4.87
N HIS A 198 17.70 15.89 -5.91
CA HIS A 198 18.27 17.23 -5.84
C HIS A 198 17.21 18.29 -5.48
N GLN A 199 17.68 19.52 -5.23
CA GLN A 199 16.88 20.59 -4.64
C GLN A 199 15.59 20.91 -5.43
N ASP A 200 15.61 20.81 -6.75
CA ASP A 200 14.46 21.15 -7.59
C ASP A 200 13.34 20.10 -7.49
N ILE A 201 13.68 18.81 -7.54
CA ILE A 201 12.71 17.72 -7.28
C ILE A 201 12.13 17.86 -5.86
N ALA A 202 12.94 18.21 -4.86
CA ALA A 202 12.45 18.43 -3.50
C ALA A 202 11.45 19.61 -3.42
N LYS A 203 11.69 20.70 -4.17
CA LYS A 203 10.74 21.82 -4.27
C LYS A 203 9.45 21.41 -4.96
N GLU A 204 9.52 20.62 -6.03
CA GLU A 204 8.34 20.14 -6.75
C GLU A 204 7.48 19.22 -5.88
N ILE A 205 8.09 18.27 -5.16
CA ILE A 205 7.40 17.40 -4.20
C ILE A 205 6.69 18.23 -3.13
N ARG A 206 7.38 19.23 -2.57
CA ARG A 206 6.81 20.15 -1.58
C ARG A 206 5.64 20.95 -2.16
N ALA A 207 5.80 21.51 -3.37
CA ALA A 207 4.77 22.29 -4.03
C ALA A 207 3.52 21.46 -4.34
N ALA A 208 3.70 20.18 -4.68
CA ALA A 208 2.62 19.24 -4.89
C ALA A 208 1.96 18.74 -3.59
N GLY A 209 2.54 19.02 -2.41
CA GLY A 209 2.07 18.46 -1.14
C GLY A 209 2.20 16.94 -1.07
N ALA A 210 3.09 16.35 -1.87
CA ALA A 210 3.28 14.91 -1.95
C ALA A 210 4.27 14.43 -0.87
N PHE A 211 4.06 13.22 -0.34
CA PHE A 211 5.03 12.58 0.54
C PHE A 211 5.92 11.60 -0.22
N VAL A 212 7.10 11.31 0.33
CA VAL A 212 7.99 10.26 -0.15
C VAL A 212 8.27 9.30 1.00
N VAL A 213 8.07 8.01 0.76
CA VAL A 213 8.52 6.95 1.66
C VAL A 213 9.94 6.56 1.23
N PRO A 214 10.97 6.92 2.01
CA PRO A 214 12.34 6.54 1.70
C PRO A 214 12.53 5.04 1.86
N ASN A 215 13.10 4.40 0.85
CA ASN A 215 13.62 3.05 0.98
C ASN A 215 15.15 3.07 0.94
N TRP A 216 15.77 2.71 2.06
CA TRP A 216 17.21 2.50 2.15
C TRP A 216 17.59 1.08 1.73
N GLY A 217 18.73 0.93 1.06
CA GLY A 217 19.30 -0.38 0.69
C GLY A 217 18.82 -0.97 -0.65
N PHE A 218 17.84 -0.36 -1.32
CA PHE A 218 17.48 -0.72 -2.70
C PHE A 218 18.36 0.06 -3.68
N GLY A 219 19.61 -0.37 -3.83
CA GLY A 219 20.49 0.11 -4.90
C GLY A 219 19.88 -0.16 -6.29
N ASP A 220 20.39 0.51 -7.32
CA ASP A 220 20.01 0.15 -8.68
C ASP A 220 20.38 -1.32 -8.94
N LEU A 221 19.37 -2.17 -9.12
CA LEU A 221 19.58 -3.53 -9.63
C LEU A 221 20.23 -3.49 -11.03
N LYS A 222 20.29 -2.31 -11.65
CA LYS A 222 21.09 -2.00 -12.84
C LYS A 222 22.33 -1.18 -12.47
N GLY A 223 23.23 -1.77 -11.67
CA GLY A 223 24.38 -1.04 -11.14
C GLY A 223 25.64 -1.87 -10.85
N ARG A 224 25.93 -2.89 -11.66
CA ARG A 224 27.29 -3.34 -12.05
C ARG A 224 27.17 -4.58 -12.95
N LYS A 225 27.00 -4.37 -14.25
CA LYS A 225 27.64 -5.31 -15.20
C LYS A 225 29.13 -4.95 -15.13
N GLN A 226 29.94 -5.87 -14.61
CA GLN A 226 31.38 -5.85 -14.84
C GLN A 226 31.66 -6.05 -16.33
#